data_AF-A0A812MJT4-F1
#
_entry.id   AF-A0A812MJT4-F1
#
_cell.length_a   1.000
_cell.length_b   1.000
_cell.length_c   1.000
_cell.angle_alpha   90.00
_cell.angle_beta   90.00
_cell.angle_gamma   90.00
#
_symmetry.space_group_name_H-M   'P 1'
#
loop_
_entity.id
_entity.type
_entity.pdbx_description
1 polymer ?
#
loop_
_entity_poly.entity_id
_entity_poly.type
_entity_poly.pdbx_seq_one_letter_code
_entity_poly.pdbx_strand_id
1 'polypeptide(L)'
;CPGLKRSSLCWLHLLCAKRLGPPPVPPCKHFVRSGSCLYGDECFFAHPDEAGREAVLRQLRRAQRPNAKIANRGEGRRNGVKNYSKASVLRRWLLDNFGVERLRAGSGVLDIAGGKGELAWELVNLNLIPSVVLEPRLLELQSVERKWQNGIFWRNPIFHSHLHCAHDGSIPPQTPQHLRLLLTSALISWLCPEPYVDSETDDKAENLRAFSDSCRRAADLRWTRKGLRVHEDEINGEEPGDDELEDLEVLQECDKILQNSDDASLEETAETRASSLSEQQNAEMVKECIQTCSAIVALHPDQAAEPALRLALALRKPCAIVPCCVYSAEFPKRKLSTGRPVRTYHDLLEYLQQLDDRIQRVDLEFEGKCHLA
;
A
#
# COMPACT_ATOMS: atom_id res chain seq x y z
N CYS A 1 -37.83 -13.86 -32.93
CA CYS A 1 -36.72 -14.27 -33.82
C CYS A 1 -35.75 -15.15 -33.05
N PRO A 2 -35.62 -16.44 -33.38
CA PRO A 2 -34.60 -17.30 -32.79
C PRO A 2 -33.25 -17.00 -33.45
N GLY A 3 -32.23 -16.63 -32.67
CA GLY A 3 -30.87 -16.42 -33.19
C GLY A 3 -30.06 -15.24 -32.62
N LEU A 4 -30.63 -14.38 -31.77
CA LEU A 4 -29.86 -13.29 -31.17
C LEU A 4 -28.94 -13.79 -30.05
N LYS A 5 -27.63 -13.67 -30.25
CA LYS A 5 -26.61 -13.85 -29.21
C LYS A 5 -26.79 -12.79 -28.12
N ARG A 6 -26.84 -13.23 -26.86
CA ARG A 6 -27.16 -12.44 -25.65
C ARG A 6 -26.23 -11.25 -25.34
N SER A 7 -25.19 -11.00 -26.12
CA SER A 7 -24.18 -9.96 -25.87
C SER A 7 -24.29 -8.73 -26.79
N SER A 8 -25.22 -8.68 -27.73
CA SER A 8 -25.46 -7.48 -28.53
C SER A 8 -26.61 -6.67 -27.94
N LEU A 9 -26.35 -5.38 -27.66
CA LEU A 9 -27.41 -4.40 -27.44
C LEU A 9 -28.32 -4.44 -28.68
N CYS A 10 -29.56 -4.87 -28.51
CA CYS A 10 -30.53 -4.91 -29.60
C CYS A 10 -31.52 -3.75 -29.42
N TRP A 11 -31.64 -2.94 -30.47
CA TRP A 11 -32.66 -1.90 -30.52
C TRP A 11 -34.01 -2.55 -30.84
N LEU A 12 -34.99 -2.31 -29.99
CA LEU A 12 -36.36 -2.80 -30.16
C LEU A 12 -37.29 -1.60 -30.36
N HIS A 13 -38.27 -1.74 -31.25
CA HIS A 13 -39.39 -0.81 -31.31
C HIS A 13 -40.13 -0.78 -29.96
N LEU A 14 -40.57 0.39 -29.50
CA LEU A 14 -41.22 0.58 -28.20
C LEU A 14 -42.43 -0.36 -27.98
N LEU A 15 -43.24 -0.57 -29.02
CA LEU A 15 -44.37 -1.52 -28.98
C LEU A 15 -43.92 -2.97 -28.80
N CYS A 16 -42.82 -3.36 -29.46
CA CYS A 16 -42.23 -4.68 -29.30
C CYS A 16 -41.65 -4.88 -27.89
N ALA A 17 -40.99 -3.86 -27.33
CA ALA A 17 -40.47 -3.89 -25.97
C ALA A 17 -41.60 -4.02 -24.94
N LYS A 18 -42.69 -3.24 -25.10
CA LYS A 18 -43.90 -3.36 -24.26
C LYS A 18 -44.52 -4.76 -24.32
N ARG A 19 -44.53 -5.41 -25.49
CA ARG A 19 -45.06 -6.76 -25.66
C ARG A 19 -44.16 -7.85 -25.07
N LEU A 20 -42.84 -7.68 -25.14
CA LEU A 20 -41.86 -8.67 -24.67
C LEU A 20 -41.60 -8.58 -23.15
N GLY A 21 -41.93 -7.44 -22.53
CA GLY A 21 -41.61 -7.17 -21.13
C GLY A 21 -40.11 -6.87 -20.93
N PRO A 22 -39.72 -6.44 -19.71
CA PRO A 22 -38.31 -6.25 -19.39
C PRO A 22 -37.56 -7.59 -19.50
N PRO A 23 -36.30 -7.60 -19.95
CA PRO A 23 -35.51 -8.81 -19.97
C PRO A 23 -35.39 -9.39 -18.56
N PRO A 24 -35.31 -10.72 -18.40
CA PRO A 24 -35.14 -11.34 -17.10
C PRO A 24 -33.84 -10.84 -16.47
N VAL A 25 -33.94 -10.36 -15.23
CA VAL A 25 -32.80 -9.88 -14.45
C VAL A 25 -31.85 -11.05 -14.25
N PRO A 26 -30.57 -10.94 -14.64
CA PRO A 26 -29.62 -12.04 -14.47
C PRO A 26 -29.38 -12.31 -12.98
N PRO A 27 -29.08 -13.57 -12.60
CA PRO A 27 -28.88 -13.92 -11.21
C PRO A 27 -27.59 -13.30 -10.66
N CYS A 28 -27.64 -12.86 -9.40
CA CYS A 28 -26.52 -12.27 -8.71
C CYS A 28 -25.40 -13.30 -8.55
N LYS A 29 -24.25 -13.04 -9.19
CA LYS A 29 -23.07 -13.92 -9.10
C LYS A 29 -22.61 -14.14 -7.67
N HIS A 30 -22.76 -13.15 -6.79
CA HIS A 30 -22.41 -13.26 -5.38
C HIS A 30 -23.39 -14.18 -4.65
N PHE A 31 -24.70 -13.92 -4.75
CA PHE A 31 -25.74 -14.74 -4.13
C PHE A 31 -25.69 -16.20 -4.58
N VAL A 32 -25.56 -16.47 -5.88
CA VAL A 32 -25.43 -17.84 -6.44
C VAL A 32 -24.19 -18.58 -5.91
N ARG A 33 -23.15 -17.84 -5.52
CA ARG A 33 -21.90 -18.41 -5.02
C ARG A 33 -21.93 -18.64 -3.51
N SER A 34 -22.46 -17.69 -2.73
CA SER A 34 -22.38 -17.71 -1.27
C SER A 34 -23.72 -17.93 -0.56
N GLY A 35 -24.85 -17.93 -1.26
CA GLY A 35 -26.18 -17.96 -0.66
C GLY A 35 -26.57 -16.68 0.07
N SER A 36 -25.68 -15.69 0.03
CA SER A 36 -25.83 -14.38 0.66
C SER A 36 -25.23 -13.32 -0.26
N CYS A 37 -25.87 -12.15 -0.28
CA CYS A 37 -25.43 -10.98 -1.00
C CYS A 37 -25.41 -9.80 -0.04
N LEU A 38 -24.37 -8.97 -0.11
CA LEU A 38 -24.22 -7.78 0.72
C LEU A 38 -25.37 -6.77 0.52
N TYR A 39 -26.03 -6.81 -0.63
CA TYR A 39 -27.14 -5.92 -0.98
C TYR A 39 -28.53 -6.47 -0.62
N GLY A 40 -28.62 -7.65 0.00
CA GLY A 40 -29.90 -8.23 0.43
C GLY A 40 -30.95 -8.27 -0.69
N ASP A 41 -32.20 -7.99 -0.36
CA ASP A 41 -33.30 -7.95 -1.34
C ASP A 41 -33.27 -6.70 -2.25
N GLU A 42 -32.43 -5.71 -1.92
CA GLU A 42 -32.22 -4.50 -2.72
C GLU A 42 -31.20 -4.69 -3.86
N CYS A 43 -30.67 -5.92 -4.03
CA CYS A 43 -29.71 -6.19 -5.08
C CYS A 43 -30.32 -6.02 -6.47
N PHE A 44 -29.63 -5.28 -7.34
CA PHE A 44 -30.01 -5.11 -8.75
C PHE A 44 -30.14 -6.44 -9.52
N PHE A 45 -29.45 -7.49 -9.07
CA PHE A 45 -29.45 -8.81 -9.68
C PHE A 45 -30.37 -9.78 -8.93
N ALA A 46 -30.97 -10.73 -9.63
CA ALA A 46 -31.94 -11.64 -9.02
C ALA A 46 -31.28 -12.58 -7.98
N HIS A 47 -32.01 -12.87 -6.89
CA HIS A 47 -31.64 -13.82 -5.83
C HIS A 47 -32.59 -15.02 -5.81
N PRO A 48 -32.46 -16.01 -6.73
CA PRO A 48 -33.35 -17.16 -6.73
C PRO A 48 -33.13 -18.04 -5.50
N ASP A 49 -34.18 -18.35 -4.75
CA ASP A 49 -34.13 -19.20 -3.54
C ASP A 49 -33.39 -20.52 -3.75
N GLU A 50 -33.60 -21.16 -4.90
CA GLU A 50 -32.94 -22.41 -5.27
C GLU A 50 -31.41 -22.25 -5.33
N ALA A 51 -30.93 -21.16 -5.94
CA ALA A 51 -29.50 -20.86 -6.00
C ALA A 51 -28.92 -20.54 -4.62
N GLY A 52 -29.71 -19.92 -3.74
CA GLY A 52 -29.36 -19.68 -2.34
C GLY A 52 -29.18 -20.99 -1.57
N ARG A 53 -30.18 -21.89 -1.65
CA ARG A 53 -30.13 -23.22 -1.02
C ARG A 53 -28.96 -24.05 -1.53
N GLU A 54 -28.71 -24.04 -2.84
CA GLU A 54 -27.60 -24.78 -3.45
C GLU A 54 -26.23 -24.23 -2.99
N ALA A 55 -26.10 -22.91 -2.83
CA ALA A 55 -24.88 -22.31 -2.29
C ALA A 55 -24.63 -22.69 -0.82
N VAL A 56 -25.68 -22.72 0.01
CA VAL A 56 -25.58 -23.18 1.41
C VAL A 56 -25.18 -24.66 1.47
N LEU A 57 -25.80 -25.53 0.65
CA LEU A 57 -25.43 -26.95 0.56
C LEU A 57 -23.97 -27.13 0.12
N ARG A 58 -23.48 -26.30 -0.81
CA ARG A 58 -22.08 -26.31 -1.25
C ARG A 58 -21.12 -25.92 -0.12
N GLN A 59 -21.48 -24.95 0.70
CA GLN A 59 -20.70 -24.55 1.88
C GLN A 59 -20.68 -25.65 2.94
N LEU A 60 -21.82 -26.26 3.24
CA LEU A 60 -21.91 -27.39 4.17
C LEU A 60 -21.05 -28.57 3.71
N ARG A 61 -21.11 -28.92 2.42
CA ARG A 61 -20.23 -29.95 1.83
C ARG A 61 -18.75 -29.56 1.93
N ARG A 62 -18.40 -28.28 1.83
CA ARG A 62 -17.02 -27.80 1.96
C ARG A 62 -16.54 -27.84 3.42
N ALA A 63 -17.42 -27.54 4.37
CA ALA A 63 -17.13 -27.59 5.81
C ALA A 63 -17.01 -29.03 6.35
N GLN A 64 -17.75 -29.98 5.77
CA GLN A 64 -17.68 -31.41 6.12
C GLN A 64 -16.48 -32.14 5.50
N ARG A 65 -15.75 -31.52 4.56
CA ARG A 65 -14.51 -32.12 4.06
C ARG A 65 -13.51 -32.16 5.21
N PRO A 66 -12.83 -33.31 5.46
CA PRO A 66 -11.71 -33.33 6.38
C PRO A 66 -10.75 -32.23 5.94
N ASN A 67 -10.15 -31.53 6.91
CA ASN A 67 -9.29 -30.36 6.73
C ASN A 67 -7.97 -30.78 6.03
N ALA A 68 -8.08 -31.29 4.80
CA ALA A 68 -6.99 -31.45 3.89
C ALA A 68 -6.60 -30.02 3.54
N LYS A 69 -5.50 -29.57 4.16
CA LYS A 69 -4.75 -28.35 3.80
C LYS A 69 -4.96 -28.12 2.31
N ILE A 70 -5.55 -26.98 1.93
CA ILE A 70 -5.67 -26.56 0.53
C ILE A 70 -4.36 -26.90 -0.12
N ALA A 71 -4.36 -27.92 -1.00
CA ALA A 71 -3.15 -28.43 -1.60
C ALA A 71 -2.40 -27.22 -2.15
N ASN A 72 -1.15 -27.04 -1.69
CA ASN A 72 -0.22 -26.10 -2.29
C ASN A 72 -0.36 -26.20 -3.82
N ARG A 73 -0.22 -25.10 -4.56
CA ARG A 73 -0.32 -25.08 -6.03
C ARG A 73 0.84 -25.84 -6.71
N GLY A 74 1.20 -27.03 -6.23
CA GLY A 74 2.46 -27.70 -6.47
C GLY A 74 3.45 -27.49 -5.32
N GLU A 75 4.49 -28.31 -5.30
CA GLU A 75 5.66 -28.17 -4.43
C GLU A 75 6.28 -26.77 -4.64
N GLY A 76 6.62 -26.08 -3.55
CA GLY A 76 7.18 -24.71 -3.59
C GLY A 76 6.20 -23.56 -3.87
N ARG A 77 4.91 -23.82 -4.19
CA ARG A 77 3.95 -22.73 -4.49
C ARG A 77 3.04 -22.40 -3.30
N ARG A 78 3.20 -21.19 -2.75
CA ARG A 78 2.32 -20.64 -1.70
C ARG A 78 0.87 -20.49 -2.21
N ASN A 79 -0.10 -20.84 -1.37
CA ASN A 79 -1.51 -20.57 -1.64
C ASN A 79 -1.73 -19.04 -1.79
N GLY A 80 -2.40 -18.63 -2.87
CA GLY A 80 -2.67 -17.21 -3.12
C GLY A 80 -3.71 -16.68 -2.13
N VAL A 81 -3.29 -15.76 -1.25
CA VAL A 81 -4.19 -15.00 -0.38
C VAL A 81 -4.82 -13.86 -1.17
N LYS A 82 -6.15 -13.68 -1.10
CA LYS A 82 -6.85 -12.61 -1.84
C LYS A 82 -6.74 -11.30 -1.06
N ASN A 83 -5.57 -10.70 -1.21
CA ASN A 83 -5.10 -9.50 -0.54
C ASN A 83 -5.66 -8.19 -1.15
N TYR A 84 -6.97 -8.06 -1.36
CA TYR A 84 -7.55 -6.85 -1.97
C TYR A 84 -7.83 -5.76 -0.94
N SER A 85 -7.63 -4.50 -1.33
CA SER A 85 -8.08 -3.29 -0.59
C SER A 85 -7.46 -3.08 0.79
N LYS A 86 -6.25 -3.60 1.07
CA LYS A 86 -5.57 -3.39 2.36
C LYS A 86 -5.36 -1.91 2.69
N ALA A 87 -4.96 -1.12 1.69
CA ALA A 87 -4.80 0.32 1.82
C ALA A 87 -6.12 0.96 2.27
N SER A 88 -7.23 0.64 1.61
CA SER A 88 -8.55 1.15 1.99
C SER A 88 -9.02 0.66 3.37
N VAL A 89 -8.67 -0.56 3.78
CA VAL A 89 -8.99 -1.07 5.13
C VAL A 89 -8.23 -0.30 6.20
N LEU A 90 -6.91 -0.16 6.05
CA LEU A 90 -6.09 0.60 6.99
C LEU A 90 -6.51 2.07 7.01
N ARG A 91 -6.78 2.68 5.85
CA ARG A 91 -7.32 4.04 5.75
C ARG A 91 -8.56 4.22 6.61
N ARG A 92 -9.60 3.39 6.43
CA ARG A 92 -10.83 3.50 7.23
C ARG A 92 -10.55 3.34 8.71
N TRP A 93 -9.72 2.36 9.08
CA TRP A 93 -9.31 2.19 10.47
C TRP A 93 -8.64 3.45 11.05
N LEU A 94 -7.74 4.11 10.30
CA LEU A 94 -7.12 5.37 10.71
C LEU A 94 -8.16 6.47 10.92
N LEU A 95 -9.11 6.62 10.00
CA LEU A 95 -10.18 7.62 10.11
C LEU A 95 -11.02 7.39 11.37
N ASP A 96 -11.40 6.14 11.64
CA ASP A 96 -12.26 5.77 12.75
C ASP A 96 -11.55 5.89 14.12
N ASN A 97 -10.24 5.61 14.17
CA ASN A 97 -9.50 5.53 15.44
C ASN A 97 -8.68 6.78 15.76
N PHE A 98 -8.07 7.43 14.77
CA PHE A 98 -7.28 8.65 14.99
C PHE A 98 -8.10 9.91 14.75
N GLY A 99 -9.14 9.84 13.91
CA GLY A 99 -9.99 10.96 13.56
C GLY A 99 -9.39 11.83 12.46
N VAL A 100 -10.25 12.31 11.56
CA VAL A 100 -9.88 13.09 10.38
C VAL A 100 -9.13 14.37 10.74
N GLU A 101 -9.61 15.10 11.76
CA GLU A 101 -9.02 16.38 12.17
C GLU A 101 -7.57 16.23 12.63
N ARG A 102 -7.29 15.20 13.45
CA ARG A 102 -5.93 14.88 13.87
C ARG A 102 -5.05 14.55 12.68
N LEU A 103 -5.51 13.66 11.81
CA LEU A 103 -4.75 13.20 10.64
C LEU A 103 -4.42 14.35 9.67
N ARG A 104 -5.23 15.42 9.65
CA ARG A 104 -4.98 16.63 8.84
C ARG A 104 -4.00 17.63 9.46
N ALA A 105 -3.63 17.46 10.73
CA ALA A 105 -2.76 18.40 11.42
C ALA A 105 -1.30 18.32 10.92
N GLY A 106 -0.58 19.44 11.00
CA GLY A 106 0.83 19.52 10.62
C GLY A 106 1.06 19.11 9.16
N SER A 107 2.08 18.30 8.91
CA SER A 107 2.34 17.71 7.59
C SER A 107 1.45 16.51 7.24
N GLY A 108 0.52 16.14 8.14
CA GLY A 108 -0.43 15.05 7.95
C GLY A 108 0.16 13.68 8.28
N VAL A 109 -0.10 12.66 7.46
CA VAL A 109 0.33 11.27 7.72
C VAL A 109 1.67 10.96 7.08
N LEU A 110 2.60 10.41 7.84
CA LEU A 110 3.86 9.88 7.32
C LEU A 110 3.72 8.37 7.06
N ASP A 111 3.70 7.97 5.78
CA ASP A 111 3.58 6.58 5.32
C ASP A 111 4.97 5.98 5.07
N ILE A 112 5.47 5.22 6.05
CA ILE A 112 6.80 4.59 6.02
C ILE A 112 6.74 3.30 5.22
N ALA A 113 7.66 3.17 4.26
CA ALA A 113 7.71 2.06 3.31
C ALA A 113 6.35 1.85 2.63
N GLY A 114 5.69 2.96 2.23
CA GLY A 114 4.38 2.97 1.59
C GLY A 114 4.33 2.28 0.22
N GLY A 115 5.46 1.79 -0.27
CA GLY A 115 5.59 1.02 -1.49
C GLY A 115 5.12 1.80 -2.71
N LYS A 116 4.03 1.35 -3.34
CA LYS A 116 3.48 2.02 -4.51
C LYS A 116 2.82 3.37 -4.18
N GLY A 117 2.58 3.67 -2.91
CA GLY A 117 1.95 4.92 -2.45
C GLY A 117 0.43 4.89 -2.40
N GLU A 118 -0.20 3.71 -2.53
CA GLU A 118 -1.68 3.58 -2.60
C GLU A 118 -2.38 4.15 -1.36
N LEU A 119 -1.86 3.90 -0.15
CA LEU A 119 -2.46 4.39 1.09
C LEU A 119 -2.41 5.92 1.20
N ALA A 120 -1.22 6.51 1.09
CA ALA A 120 -1.04 7.96 1.09
C ALA A 120 -1.87 8.64 -0.01
N TRP A 121 -1.93 8.04 -1.21
CA TRP A 121 -2.76 8.54 -2.30
C TRP A 121 -4.24 8.54 -1.93
N GLU A 122 -4.76 7.46 -1.33
CA GLU A 122 -6.16 7.41 -0.89
C GLU A 122 -6.46 8.44 0.21
N LEU A 123 -5.54 8.65 1.16
CA LEU A 123 -5.69 9.67 2.22
C LEU A 123 -5.75 11.09 1.64
N VAL A 124 -4.85 11.42 0.71
CA VAL A 124 -4.82 12.74 0.05
C VAL A 124 -6.10 12.96 -0.77
N ASN A 125 -6.44 12.02 -1.65
CA ASN A 125 -7.47 12.26 -2.66
C ASN A 125 -8.89 11.97 -2.17
N LEU A 126 -9.08 10.96 -1.33
CA LEU A 126 -10.42 10.59 -0.83
C LEU A 126 -10.76 11.28 0.49
N ASN A 127 -9.75 11.74 1.24
CA ASN A 127 -9.94 12.25 2.58
C ASN A 127 -9.38 13.65 2.82
N LEU A 128 -8.70 14.25 1.84
CA LEU A 128 -8.08 15.57 1.99
C LEU A 128 -7.16 15.59 3.23
N ILE A 129 -6.45 14.48 3.46
CA ILE A 129 -5.46 14.32 4.52
C ILE A 129 -4.09 14.42 3.86
N PRO A 130 -3.29 15.47 4.15
CA PRO A 130 -1.91 15.54 3.67
C PRO A 130 -1.18 14.26 4.04
N SER A 131 -0.43 13.69 3.11
CA SER A 131 0.32 12.47 3.36
C SER A 131 1.66 12.51 2.64
N VAL A 132 2.69 12.06 3.34
CA VAL A 132 4.07 12.02 2.87
C VAL A 132 4.53 10.57 2.89
N VAL A 133 5.00 10.06 1.75
CA VAL A 133 5.53 8.70 1.65
C VAL A 133 7.03 8.73 1.86
N LEU A 134 7.54 8.00 2.85
CA LEU A 134 8.97 7.76 3.02
C LEU A 134 9.28 6.36 2.46
N GLU A 135 9.74 6.32 1.21
CA GLU A 135 9.99 5.09 0.47
C GLU A 135 11.18 5.29 -0.47
N PRO A 136 12.22 4.44 -0.43
CA PRO A 136 13.38 4.60 -1.30
C PRO A 136 13.04 4.45 -2.80
N ARG A 137 12.01 3.66 -3.12
CA ARG A 137 11.54 3.42 -4.50
C ARG A 137 10.58 4.50 -4.99
N LEU A 138 10.46 4.63 -6.31
CA LEU A 138 9.45 5.50 -6.93
C LEU A 138 8.04 4.95 -6.69
N LEU A 139 7.08 5.87 -6.58
CA LEU A 139 5.67 5.54 -6.45
C LEU A 139 5.09 5.03 -7.78
N GLU A 140 4.10 4.15 -7.70
CA GLU A 140 3.42 3.56 -8.86
C GLU A 140 1.90 3.75 -8.73
N LEU A 141 1.40 4.91 -9.15
CA LEU A 141 0.04 5.37 -8.83
C LEU A 141 -1.02 5.02 -9.89
N GLN A 142 -0.63 4.52 -11.06
CA GLN A 142 -1.53 4.24 -12.19
C GLN A 142 -2.73 3.37 -11.81
N SER A 143 -2.51 2.37 -10.94
CA SER A 143 -3.58 1.47 -10.49
C SER A 143 -4.65 2.20 -9.67
N VAL A 144 -4.23 3.07 -8.75
CA VAL A 144 -5.15 3.80 -7.87
C VAL A 144 -5.82 4.97 -8.60
N GLU A 145 -5.11 5.62 -9.51
CA GLU A 145 -5.67 6.64 -10.41
C GLU A 145 -6.73 6.05 -11.34
N ARG A 146 -6.50 4.84 -11.87
CA ARG A 146 -7.52 4.13 -12.66
C ARG A 146 -8.76 3.80 -11.82
N LYS A 147 -8.59 3.48 -10.53
CA LYS A 147 -9.74 3.27 -9.62
C LYS A 147 -10.52 4.57 -9.43
N TRP A 148 -9.83 5.71 -9.28
CA TRP A 148 -10.43 7.04 -9.19
C TRP A 148 -11.23 7.39 -10.43
N GLN A 149 -10.63 7.35 -11.61
CA GLN A 149 -11.28 7.68 -12.88
C GLN A 149 -12.56 6.86 -13.12
N ASN A 150 -12.57 5.61 -12.67
CA ASN A 150 -13.70 4.69 -12.81
C ASN A 150 -14.72 4.78 -11.66
N GLY A 151 -14.56 5.75 -10.75
CA GLY A 151 -15.40 5.96 -9.58
C GLY A 151 -15.44 4.79 -8.59
N ILE A 152 -14.42 3.91 -8.59
CA ILE A 152 -14.45 2.64 -7.86
C ILE A 152 -14.72 2.84 -6.36
N PHE A 153 -14.16 3.89 -5.77
CA PHE A 153 -14.28 4.18 -4.33
C PHE A 153 -15.71 4.60 -3.91
N TRP A 154 -16.52 5.15 -4.83
CA TRP A 154 -17.89 5.59 -4.57
C TRP A 154 -18.95 4.57 -5.00
N ARG A 155 -18.57 3.45 -5.63
CA ARG A 155 -19.53 2.43 -6.08
C ARG A 155 -20.29 1.77 -4.94
N ASN A 156 -19.70 1.73 -3.75
CA ASN A 156 -20.31 1.09 -2.59
C ASN A 156 -20.70 2.14 -1.53
N PRO A 157 -22.01 2.40 -1.35
CA PRO A 157 -22.53 3.38 -0.39
C PRO A 157 -22.07 3.14 1.06
N ILE A 158 -21.76 1.91 1.45
CA ILE A 158 -21.36 1.59 2.83
C ILE A 158 -20.04 2.28 3.23
N PHE A 159 -19.23 2.71 2.25
CA PHE A 159 -17.96 3.39 2.50
C PHE A 159 -18.05 4.90 2.29
N HIS A 160 -19.23 5.44 1.96
CA HIS A 160 -19.40 6.87 1.71
C HIS A 160 -19.12 7.72 2.94
N SER A 161 -19.38 7.20 4.15
CA SER A 161 -19.00 7.86 5.41
C SER A 161 -17.49 8.07 5.56
N HIS A 162 -16.67 7.31 4.83
CA HIS A 162 -15.21 7.40 4.82
C HIS A 162 -14.67 8.15 3.59
N LEU A 163 -15.52 8.89 2.88
CA LEU A 163 -15.16 9.74 1.75
C LEU A 163 -15.45 11.19 2.12
N HIS A 164 -14.46 12.07 1.94
CA HIS A 164 -14.56 13.50 2.25
C HIS A 164 -14.51 14.37 0.98
N CYS A 165 -14.69 13.75 -0.18
CA CYS A 165 -14.80 14.42 -1.47
C CYS A 165 -15.88 13.74 -2.32
N ALA A 166 -16.48 14.52 -3.21
CA ALA A 166 -17.33 14.00 -4.26
C ALA A 166 -16.46 13.36 -5.36
N HIS A 167 -17.01 12.38 -6.07
CA HIS A 167 -16.35 11.85 -7.26
C HIS A 167 -16.48 12.84 -8.40
N ASP A 168 -15.34 13.30 -8.90
CA ASP A 168 -15.25 13.95 -10.20
C ASP A 168 -14.02 13.40 -10.94
N GLY A 169 -14.26 12.46 -11.86
CA GLY A 169 -13.21 11.83 -12.66
C GLY A 169 -12.54 12.78 -13.65
N SER A 170 -13.07 14.00 -13.84
CA SER A 170 -12.42 15.02 -14.68
C SER A 170 -11.35 15.80 -13.92
N ILE A 171 -11.41 15.82 -12.59
CA ILE A 171 -10.41 16.47 -11.75
C ILE A 171 -9.20 15.53 -11.60
N PRO A 172 -8.00 15.99 -11.99
CA PRO A 172 -6.79 15.19 -11.82
C PRO A 172 -6.52 15.00 -10.32
N PRO A 173 -6.19 13.77 -9.89
CA PRO A 173 -5.82 13.52 -8.51
C PRO A 173 -4.48 14.16 -8.17
N GLN A 174 -4.26 14.41 -6.89
CA GLN A 174 -2.99 14.89 -6.35
C GLN A 174 -2.06 13.72 -6.05
N THR A 175 -0.79 13.88 -6.41
CA THR A 175 0.28 12.97 -6.04
C THR A 175 0.74 13.27 -4.61
N PRO A 176 0.80 12.28 -3.70
CA PRO A 176 1.32 12.51 -2.35
C PRO A 176 2.79 12.91 -2.40
N GLN A 177 3.24 13.71 -1.42
CA GLN A 177 4.65 14.05 -1.31
C GLN A 177 5.48 12.78 -1.10
N HIS A 178 6.65 12.70 -1.72
CA HIS A 178 7.50 11.51 -1.69
C HIS A 178 8.92 11.88 -1.26
N LEU A 179 9.38 11.25 -0.18
CA LEU A 179 10.73 11.36 0.34
C LEU A 179 11.48 10.07 0.06
N ARG A 180 12.42 10.12 -0.88
CA ARG A 180 13.29 9.00 -1.23
C ARG A 180 14.41 8.83 -0.22
N LEU A 181 14.07 8.23 0.91
CA LEU A 181 14.97 7.99 2.04
C LEU A 181 14.90 6.54 2.48
N LEU A 182 16.01 6.02 2.97
CA LEU A 182 16.06 4.75 3.69
C LEU A 182 16.04 5.02 5.19
N LEU A 183 15.05 4.45 5.89
CA LEU A 183 14.90 4.65 7.34
C LEU A 183 15.93 3.83 8.13
N THR A 184 17.08 4.44 8.40
CA THR A 184 18.18 3.85 9.17
C THR A 184 18.16 4.32 10.63
N SER A 185 18.87 3.63 11.53
CA SER A 185 19.02 4.07 12.92
C SER A 185 19.66 5.46 13.03
N ALA A 186 20.64 5.77 12.17
CA ALA A 186 21.29 7.08 12.13
C ALA A 186 20.29 8.18 11.70
N LEU A 187 19.44 7.90 10.70
CA LEU A 187 18.39 8.83 10.29
C LEU A 187 17.37 9.06 11.41
N ILE A 188 16.95 8.01 12.12
CA ILE A 188 16.04 8.14 13.25
C ILE A 188 16.66 9.01 14.36
N SER A 189 17.93 8.79 14.67
CA SER A 189 18.66 9.59 15.66
C SER A 189 18.69 11.07 15.27
N TRP A 190 18.98 11.36 14.00
CA TRP A 190 18.98 12.72 13.47
C TRP A 190 17.59 13.40 13.49
N LEU A 191 16.54 12.64 13.22
CA LEU A 191 15.15 13.12 13.24
C LEU A 191 14.64 13.34 14.68
N CYS A 192 15.26 12.73 15.67
CA CYS A 192 14.82 12.81 17.06
C CYS A 192 15.16 14.19 17.66
N PRO A 193 14.18 14.90 18.24
CA PRO A 193 14.44 16.19 18.88
C PRO A 193 15.16 16.06 20.24
N GLU A 194 15.13 14.88 20.87
CA GLU A 194 15.89 14.57 22.08
C GLU A 194 16.80 13.36 21.86
N PRO A 195 18.00 13.31 22.46
CA PRO A 195 18.92 12.19 22.28
C PRO A 195 18.29 10.87 22.75
N TYR A 196 18.09 9.95 21.81
CA TYR A 196 17.50 8.61 22.06
C TYR A 196 18.51 7.64 22.72
N VAL A 197 19.80 8.03 22.79
CA VAL A 197 20.92 7.32 23.40
C VAL A 197 21.91 8.38 23.91
N ASP A 198 22.64 8.13 25.00
CA ASP A 198 23.72 8.98 25.56
C ASP A 198 24.87 9.25 24.56
N SER A 199 24.61 9.99 23.48
CA SER A 199 25.63 10.54 22.60
C SER A 199 25.59 12.06 22.70
N GLU A 200 26.54 12.61 23.46
CA GLU A 200 26.69 14.04 23.78
C GLU A 200 27.08 14.94 22.59
N THR A 201 26.93 14.51 21.34
CA THR A 201 27.41 15.27 20.19
C THR A 201 26.27 15.61 19.23
N ASP A 202 25.65 16.77 19.45
CA ASP A 202 24.88 17.51 18.44
C ASP A 202 25.83 18.08 17.37
N ASP A 203 26.61 17.20 16.72
CA ASP A 203 27.48 17.58 15.62
C ASP A 203 26.62 17.72 14.36
N LYS A 204 26.35 18.96 13.96
CA LYS A 204 25.64 19.29 12.71
C LYS A 204 26.24 18.59 11.49
N ALA A 205 27.54 18.29 11.49
CA ALA A 205 28.19 17.56 10.41
C ALA A 205 27.81 16.07 10.38
N GLU A 206 27.63 15.44 11.54
CA GLU A 206 27.17 14.05 11.65
C GLU A 206 25.69 13.92 11.26
N ASN A 207 24.89 14.92 11.63
CA ASN A 207 23.48 15.06 11.27
C ASN A 207 23.25 15.14 9.76
N LEU A 208 24.00 16.01 9.06
CA LEU A 208 23.89 16.12 7.61
C LEU A 208 24.34 14.82 6.91
N ARG A 209 25.40 14.17 7.40
CA ARG A 209 25.86 12.88 6.87
C ARG A 209 24.80 11.78 6.96
N ALA A 210 24.05 11.70 8.05
CA ALA A 210 22.99 10.70 8.20
C ALA A 210 21.88 10.86 7.14
N PHE A 211 21.49 12.11 6.86
CA PHE A 211 20.54 12.44 5.80
C PHE A 211 21.09 12.11 4.42
N SER A 212 22.29 12.60 4.09
CA SER A 212 22.93 12.38 2.78
C SER A 212 23.18 10.89 2.51
N ASP A 213 23.62 10.12 3.52
CA ASP A 213 23.79 8.66 3.40
C ASP A 213 22.45 7.95 3.13
N SER A 214 21.39 8.37 3.82
CA SER A 214 20.05 7.82 3.58
C SER A 214 19.56 8.08 2.15
N CYS A 215 19.74 9.31 1.64
CA CYS A 215 19.42 9.69 0.26
C CYS A 215 20.20 8.83 -0.75
N ARG A 216 21.52 8.73 -0.58
CA ARG A 216 22.40 7.96 -1.46
C ARG A 216 22.01 6.50 -1.50
N ARG A 217 21.82 5.87 -0.34
CA ARG A 217 21.39 4.47 -0.25
C ARG A 217 20.01 4.27 -0.87
N ALA A 218 19.08 5.20 -0.69
CA ALA A 218 17.77 5.13 -1.34
C ALA A 218 17.88 5.19 -2.88
N ALA A 219 18.83 5.96 -3.42
CA ALA A 219 19.07 6.04 -4.85
C ALA A 219 19.60 4.73 -5.45
N ASP A 220 20.42 3.99 -4.69
CA ASP A 220 21.09 2.76 -5.15
C ASP A 220 20.23 1.49 -5.03
N LEU A 221 19.12 1.53 -4.27
CA LEU A 221 18.29 0.35 -4.02
C LEU A 221 17.40 0.00 -5.23
N ARG A 222 17.34 -1.29 -5.54
CA ARG A 222 16.46 -1.90 -6.55
C ARG A 222 15.72 -3.10 -5.97
N TRP A 223 14.53 -3.37 -6.49
CA TRP A 223 13.74 -4.52 -6.07
C TRP A 223 14.03 -5.73 -6.95
N THR A 224 14.60 -6.77 -6.36
CA THR A 224 14.92 -8.02 -7.04
C THR A 224 13.94 -9.13 -6.62
N ARG A 225 14.02 -10.31 -7.24
CA ARG A 225 13.30 -11.51 -6.77
C ARG A 225 13.65 -11.90 -5.33
N LYS A 226 14.82 -11.48 -4.83
CA LYS A 226 15.29 -11.71 -3.45
C LYS A 226 14.96 -10.55 -2.49
N GLY A 227 14.16 -9.57 -2.95
CA GLY A 227 13.79 -8.37 -2.19
C GLY A 227 14.66 -7.17 -2.54
N LEU A 228 14.66 -6.16 -1.67
CA LEU A 228 15.40 -4.92 -1.86
C LEU A 228 16.92 -5.17 -1.74
N ARG A 229 17.68 -4.88 -2.80
CA ARG A 229 19.13 -5.12 -2.93
C ARG A 229 19.83 -3.92 -3.59
N VAL A 230 21.14 -3.84 -3.43
CA VAL A 230 21.98 -2.81 -4.08
C VAL A 230 22.40 -3.32 -5.46
N HIS A 231 22.59 -2.43 -6.43
CA HIS A 231 22.99 -2.74 -7.81
C HIS A 231 24.22 -3.70 -7.92
N GLU A 232 25.15 -3.67 -6.96
CA GLU A 232 26.34 -4.54 -6.95
C GLU A 232 26.02 -6.02 -6.67
N ASP A 233 24.88 -6.32 -6.05
CA ASP A 233 24.46 -7.70 -5.73
C ASP A 233 24.00 -8.48 -6.99
N GLU A 234 23.72 -7.80 -8.11
CA GLU A 234 23.30 -8.42 -9.38
C GLU A 234 24.48 -8.94 -10.20
N ILE A 235 25.65 -8.28 -10.14
CA ILE A 235 26.84 -8.64 -10.94
C ILE A 235 27.41 -10.02 -10.54
N ASN A 236 27.07 -10.52 -9.35
CA ASN A 236 27.52 -11.81 -8.84
C ASN A 236 26.43 -12.91 -8.86
N GLY A 237 25.28 -12.67 -9.53
CA GLY A 237 24.18 -13.64 -9.68
C GLY A 237 24.12 -14.26 -11.08
N GLU A 238 23.75 -15.54 -11.15
CA GLU A 238 23.62 -16.37 -12.37
C GLU A 238 22.91 -15.66 -13.54
N GLU A 239 23.36 -15.96 -14.78
CA GLU A 239 22.88 -15.34 -16.01
C GLU A 239 21.36 -15.43 -16.20
N PRO A 240 20.73 -14.39 -16.78
CA PRO A 240 19.29 -14.34 -17.05
C PRO A 240 18.83 -15.48 -17.97
N GLY A 241 17.70 -16.13 -17.65
CA GLY A 241 17.05 -17.07 -18.57
C GLY A 241 16.30 -16.37 -19.71
N ASP A 242 15.97 -17.08 -20.79
CA ASP A 242 15.45 -16.53 -22.05
C ASP A 242 14.21 -15.61 -21.92
N ASP A 243 13.33 -15.83 -20.92
CA ASP A 243 12.18 -14.96 -20.63
C ASP A 243 12.58 -13.57 -20.06
N GLU A 244 13.82 -13.42 -19.56
CA GLU A 244 14.36 -12.17 -18.97
C GLU A 244 14.95 -11.22 -20.03
N LEU A 245 15.25 -11.72 -21.23
CA LEU A 245 15.72 -10.88 -22.35
C LEU A 245 14.59 -10.01 -22.94
N GLU A 246 13.35 -10.50 -22.95
CA GLU A 246 12.19 -9.71 -23.41
C GLU A 246 11.86 -8.55 -22.44
N ASP A 247 11.96 -8.76 -21.13
CA ASP A 247 11.72 -7.69 -20.13
C ASP A 247 12.87 -6.65 -20.09
N LEU A 248 14.11 -7.06 -20.38
CA LEU A 248 15.27 -6.16 -20.53
C LEU A 248 15.19 -5.33 -21.82
N GLU A 249 14.70 -5.90 -22.93
CA GLU A 249 14.46 -5.15 -24.17
C GLU A 249 13.37 -4.09 -23.99
N VAL A 250 12.30 -4.38 -23.24
CA VAL A 250 11.23 -3.40 -22.95
C VAL A 250 11.73 -2.25 -22.08
N LEU A 251 12.63 -2.50 -21.11
CA LEU A 251 13.23 -1.46 -20.28
C LEU A 251 14.26 -0.61 -21.04
N GLN A 252 15.05 -1.21 -21.93
CA GLN A 252 15.98 -0.47 -22.79
C GLN A 252 15.27 0.38 -23.85
N GLU A 253 14.11 -0.06 -24.34
CA GLU A 253 13.29 0.71 -25.27
C GLU A 253 12.65 1.93 -24.58
N CYS A 254 12.30 1.83 -23.30
CA CYS A 254 11.82 2.96 -22.50
C CYS A 254 12.90 4.03 -22.27
N ASP A 255 14.16 3.62 -22.05
CA ASP A 255 15.29 4.55 -21.92
C ASP A 255 15.64 5.23 -23.25
N LYS A 256 15.49 4.55 -24.39
CA LYS A 256 15.68 5.15 -25.73
C LYS A 256 14.58 6.16 -26.10
N ILE A 257 13.34 5.95 -25.65
CA ILE A 257 12.24 6.91 -25.85
C ILE A 257 12.49 8.20 -25.06
N LEU A 258 13.14 8.11 -23.90
CA LEU A 258 13.52 9.28 -23.09
C LEU A 258 14.73 10.05 -23.64
N GLN A 259 15.57 9.41 -24.47
CA GLN A 259 16.79 10.04 -25.04
C GLN A 259 16.60 10.60 -26.46
N ASN A 260 15.48 10.34 -27.13
CA ASN A 260 15.25 10.76 -28.52
C ASN A 260 14.29 11.95 -28.69
N SER A 261 14.04 12.72 -27.63
CA SER A 261 13.41 14.05 -27.75
C SER A 261 14.44 15.17 -27.64
N ASP A 262 15.49 15.09 -28.46
CA ASP A 262 16.30 16.26 -28.80
C ASP A 262 15.68 16.91 -30.04
N ASP A 263 14.72 17.81 -29.82
CA ASP A 263 14.45 18.89 -30.77
C ASP A 263 14.98 20.20 -30.17
N ALA A 264 16.07 20.67 -30.75
CA ALA A 264 16.77 21.86 -30.37
C ALA A 264 16.02 23.10 -30.86
N SER A 265 15.16 23.70 -30.02
CA SER A 265 14.93 25.15 -30.07
C SER A 265 14.24 25.68 -28.82
N LEU A 266 15.00 26.49 -28.07
CA LEU A 266 14.54 27.61 -27.22
C LEU A 266 13.25 27.41 -26.41
N GLU A 267 13.33 26.78 -25.24
CA GLU A 267 12.46 27.12 -24.12
C GLU A 267 13.11 26.77 -22.77
N GLU A 268 13.73 27.79 -22.18
CA GLU A 268 14.27 27.84 -20.83
C GLU A 268 13.12 27.67 -19.82
N THR A 269 12.86 26.44 -19.35
CA THR A 269 11.71 26.15 -18.48
C THR A 269 12.08 25.38 -17.21
N ALA A 270 11.65 25.95 -16.08
CA ALA A 270 11.39 25.39 -14.73
C ALA A 270 12.47 24.56 -13.99
N GLU A 271 13.26 23.71 -14.64
CA GLU A 271 14.14 22.73 -13.98
C GLU A 271 15.39 23.36 -13.37
N THR A 272 15.85 24.49 -13.90
CA THR A 272 17.01 25.23 -13.39
C THR A 272 16.71 25.97 -12.07
N ARG A 273 15.43 26.15 -11.69
CA ARG A 273 15.03 26.86 -10.46
C ARG A 273 15.03 25.97 -9.20
N ALA A 274 14.99 24.64 -9.34
CA ALA A 274 15.01 23.72 -8.20
C ALA A 274 16.42 23.50 -7.61
N SER A 275 17.46 23.99 -8.30
CA SER A 275 18.88 23.67 -8.03
C SER A 275 19.62 24.64 -7.09
N SER A 276 18.92 25.49 -6.31
CA SER A 276 19.60 26.45 -5.41
C SER A 276 19.26 26.32 -3.92
N LEU A 277 18.55 25.26 -3.50
CA LEU A 277 18.50 24.91 -2.09
C LEU A 277 19.80 24.17 -1.75
N SER A 278 20.57 24.73 -0.82
CA SER A 278 21.71 24.00 -0.24
C SER A 278 21.21 22.69 0.35
N GLU A 279 22.02 21.63 0.27
CA GLU A 279 21.69 20.30 0.82
C GLU A 279 21.21 20.38 2.28
N GLN A 280 21.78 21.32 3.04
CA GLN A 280 21.39 21.61 4.41
C GLN A 280 19.95 22.13 4.54
N GLN A 281 19.54 23.06 3.68
CA GLN A 281 18.16 23.57 3.67
C GLN A 281 17.16 22.46 3.33
N ASN A 282 17.51 21.59 2.37
CA ASN A 282 16.68 20.44 2.03
C ASN A 282 16.54 19.48 3.22
N ALA A 283 17.65 19.20 3.91
CA ALA A 283 17.65 18.34 5.10
C ALA A 283 16.77 18.92 6.22
N GLU A 284 16.86 20.23 6.46
CA GLU A 284 16.05 20.94 7.47
C GLU A 284 14.55 20.90 7.12
N MET A 285 14.17 21.15 5.87
CA MET A 285 12.78 21.07 5.42
C MET A 285 12.20 19.65 5.55
N VAL A 286 12.99 18.63 5.19
CA VAL A 286 12.59 17.22 5.34
C VAL A 286 12.42 16.85 6.80
N LYS A 287 13.35 17.28 7.65
CA LYS A 287 13.29 17.06 9.10
C LYS A 287 12.04 17.69 9.69
N GLU A 288 11.76 18.95 9.38
CA GLU A 288 10.55 19.64 9.82
C GLU A 288 9.28 18.91 9.35
N CYS A 289 9.23 18.52 8.07
CA CYS A 289 8.11 17.78 7.51
C CYS A 289 7.84 16.48 8.26
N ILE A 290 8.88 15.68 8.57
CA ILE A 290 8.74 14.43 9.32
C ILE A 290 8.34 14.70 10.78
N GLN A 291 8.97 15.67 11.44
CA GLN A 291 8.71 15.97 12.86
C GLN A 291 7.31 16.55 13.11
N THR A 292 6.78 17.30 12.15
CA THR A 292 5.44 17.93 12.23
C THR A 292 4.31 16.99 11.82
N CYS A 293 4.59 15.74 11.42
CA CYS A 293 3.53 14.79 11.07
C CYS A 293 2.57 14.54 12.24
N SER A 294 1.32 14.23 11.92
CA SER A 294 0.26 13.93 12.88
C SER A 294 0.25 12.48 13.33
N ALA A 295 0.68 11.55 12.46
CA ALA A 295 0.73 10.12 12.71
C ALA A 295 1.75 9.43 11.79
N ILE A 296 2.30 8.30 12.26
CA ILE A 296 3.22 7.45 11.50
C ILE A 296 2.52 6.14 11.17
N VAL A 297 2.46 5.79 9.90
CA VAL A 297 1.75 4.61 9.40
C VAL A 297 2.69 3.77 8.55
N ALA A 298 2.52 2.45 8.59
CA ALA A 298 3.33 1.56 7.76
C ALA A 298 2.53 0.28 7.42
N LEU A 299 2.17 0.11 6.14
CA LEU A 299 1.40 -1.05 5.68
C LEU A 299 2.30 -2.09 5.01
N HIS A 300 2.54 -3.20 5.70
CA HIS A 300 3.45 -4.27 5.25
C HIS A 300 4.87 -3.77 4.94
N PRO A 301 5.53 -3.06 5.88
CA PRO A 301 6.76 -2.31 5.61
C PRO A 301 8.04 -3.17 5.55
N ASP A 302 7.97 -4.42 5.12
CA ASP A 302 9.11 -5.35 5.00
C ASP A 302 10.15 -5.22 6.14
N GLN A 303 11.39 -4.80 5.84
CA GLN A 303 12.46 -4.62 6.84
C GLN A 303 12.24 -3.43 7.79
N ALA A 304 11.40 -2.46 7.41
CA ALA A 304 11.21 -1.18 8.09
C ALA A 304 10.17 -1.20 9.21
N ALA A 305 9.56 -2.36 9.55
CA ALA A 305 8.55 -2.45 10.62
C ALA A 305 9.05 -1.92 11.97
N GLU A 306 10.21 -2.40 12.44
CA GLU A 306 10.81 -1.92 13.70
C GLU A 306 11.32 -0.47 13.59
N PRO A 307 12.08 -0.07 12.54
CA PRO A 307 12.46 1.33 12.34
C PRO A 307 11.28 2.31 12.35
N ALA A 308 10.16 1.98 11.70
CA ALA A 308 8.95 2.80 11.69
C ALA A 308 8.39 3.00 13.10
N LEU A 309 8.33 1.91 13.89
CA LEU A 309 7.83 1.96 15.27
C LEU A 309 8.78 2.76 16.16
N ARG A 310 10.09 2.57 16.04
CA ARG A 310 11.08 3.36 16.77
C ARG A 310 11.00 4.84 16.45
N LEU A 311 10.81 5.20 15.18
CA LEU A 311 10.59 6.59 14.79
C LEU A 311 9.32 7.17 15.45
N ALA A 312 8.23 6.41 15.47
CA ALA A 312 6.99 6.85 16.13
C ALA A 312 7.17 7.09 17.64
N LEU A 313 7.87 6.17 18.32
CA LEU A 313 8.20 6.30 19.73
C LEU A 313 9.11 7.52 20.00
N ALA A 314 10.14 7.69 19.17
CA ALA A 314 11.09 8.79 19.23
C ALA A 314 10.42 10.16 19.06
N LEU A 315 9.52 10.29 18.07
CA LEU A 315 8.77 11.51 17.81
C LEU A 315 7.51 11.67 18.69
N ARG A 316 7.22 10.68 19.56
CA ARG A 316 6.00 10.58 20.37
C ARG A 316 4.72 10.78 19.55
N LYS A 317 4.69 10.20 18.35
CA LYS A 317 3.54 10.26 17.43
C LYS A 317 2.67 9.02 17.59
N PRO A 318 1.33 9.14 17.46
CA PRO A 318 0.49 7.96 17.31
C PRO A 318 0.91 7.20 16.05
N CYS A 319 0.89 5.87 16.11
CA CYS A 319 1.27 5.04 14.98
C CYS A 319 0.35 3.86 14.73
N ALA A 320 0.38 3.38 13.49
CA ALA A 320 -0.38 2.23 13.03
C ALA A 320 0.50 1.41 12.07
N ILE A 321 1.06 0.29 12.55
CA ILE A 321 2.04 -0.49 11.79
C ILE A 321 1.51 -1.90 11.57
N VAL A 322 1.37 -2.30 10.31
CA VAL A 322 0.95 -3.65 9.93
C VAL A 322 2.19 -4.44 9.49
N PRO A 323 2.89 -5.16 10.38
CA PRO A 323 4.08 -5.90 10.01
C PRO A 323 3.73 -7.09 9.10
N CYS A 324 4.63 -7.39 8.17
CA CYS A 324 4.52 -8.54 7.29
C CYS A 324 5.66 -9.55 7.51
N CYS A 325 6.91 -9.16 7.43
CA CYS A 325 8.03 -10.09 7.27
C CYS A 325 8.99 -10.03 8.45
N VAL A 326 9.51 -11.19 8.87
CA VAL A 326 10.36 -11.31 10.06
C VAL A 326 11.81 -10.91 9.76
N TYR A 327 12.30 -11.27 8.57
CA TYR A 327 13.69 -11.05 8.15
C TYR A 327 14.71 -11.52 9.19
N SER A 328 14.51 -12.72 9.77
CA SER A 328 15.32 -13.22 10.89
C SER A 328 16.82 -13.35 10.57
N ALA A 329 17.19 -13.53 9.29
CA ALA A 329 18.59 -13.55 8.86
C ALA A 329 19.22 -12.15 8.82
N GLU A 330 18.45 -11.13 8.46
CA GLU A 330 18.90 -9.73 8.41
C GLU A 330 18.86 -9.06 9.79
N PHE A 331 18.00 -9.56 10.69
CA PHE A 331 17.86 -9.08 12.06
C PHE A 331 18.16 -10.16 13.12
N PRO A 332 19.37 -10.76 13.13
CA PRO A 332 19.71 -11.86 14.04
C PRO A 332 19.78 -11.43 15.52
N LYS A 333 19.84 -10.12 15.77
CA LYS A 333 19.90 -9.53 17.11
C LYS A 333 18.52 -9.34 17.76
N ARG A 334 17.41 -9.46 17.01
CA ARG A 334 16.05 -9.36 17.57
C ARG A 334 15.80 -10.52 18.53
N LYS A 335 15.51 -10.19 19.78
CA LYS A 335 15.20 -11.15 20.84
C LYS A 335 14.00 -10.66 21.64
N LEU A 336 13.12 -11.59 22.00
CA LEU A 336 12.06 -11.35 22.99
C LEU A 336 12.68 -11.07 24.37
N SER A 337 11.91 -10.49 25.27
CA SER A 337 12.26 -10.28 26.69
C SER A 337 12.76 -11.56 27.38
N THR A 338 12.28 -12.73 26.93
CA THR A 338 12.72 -14.05 27.43
C THR A 338 14.09 -14.48 26.89
N GLY A 339 14.77 -13.65 26.08
CA GLY A 339 16.03 -13.95 25.40
C GLY A 339 15.91 -14.82 24.13
N ARG A 340 14.70 -15.26 23.76
CA ARG A 340 14.46 -16.11 22.58
C ARG A 340 14.60 -15.29 21.29
N PRO A 341 15.26 -15.82 20.23
CA PRO A 341 15.39 -15.11 18.97
C PRO A 341 14.05 -15.01 18.22
N VAL A 342 13.83 -13.89 17.54
CA VAL A 342 12.62 -13.64 16.73
C VAL A 342 12.73 -14.34 15.38
N ARG A 343 11.95 -15.40 15.16
CA ARG A 343 12.01 -16.22 13.92
C ARG A 343 10.67 -16.40 13.23
N THR A 344 9.58 -16.27 13.97
CA THR A 344 8.22 -16.41 13.44
C THR A 344 7.50 -15.07 13.36
N TYR A 345 6.40 -15.04 12.61
CA TYR A 345 5.55 -13.86 12.55
C TYR A 345 4.93 -13.52 13.91
N HIS A 346 4.59 -14.53 14.73
CA HIS A 346 4.11 -14.31 16.09
C HIS A 346 5.21 -13.73 16.99
N ASP A 347 6.44 -14.22 16.88
CA ASP A 347 7.57 -13.66 17.62
C ASP A 347 7.80 -12.19 17.25
N LEU A 348 7.63 -11.83 15.96
CA LEU A 348 7.77 -10.44 15.53
C LEU A 348 6.70 -9.54 16.17
N LEU A 349 5.45 -9.99 16.20
CA LEU A 349 4.37 -9.23 16.84
C LEU A 349 4.64 -9.06 18.34
N GLU A 350 5.01 -10.14 19.03
CA GLU A 350 5.37 -10.09 20.45
C GLU A 350 6.56 -9.16 20.70
N TYR A 351 7.60 -9.23 19.86
CA TYR A 351 8.77 -8.35 19.95
C TYR A 351 8.41 -6.88 19.80
N LEU A 352 7.59 -6.52 18.80
CA LEU A 352 7.18 -5.14 18.56
C LEU A 352 6.33 -4.60 19.71
N GLN A 353 5.42 -5.42 20.26
CA GLN A 353 4.63 -5.04 21.44
C GLN A 353 5.48 -4.86 22.70
N GLN A 354 6.62 -5.56 22.82
CA GLN A 354 7.56 -5.40 23.94
C GLN A 354 8.45 -4.15 23.85
N LEU A 355 8.39 -3.38 22.74
CA LEU A 355 9.18 -2.16 22.62
C LEU A 355 8.65 -1.00 23.48
N ASP A 356 7.34 -0.97 23.78
CA ASP A 356 6.71 0.03 24.64
C ASP A 356 5.33 -0.48 25.11
N ASP A 357 5.02 -0.34 26.41
CA ASP A 357 3.79 -0.85 27.02
C ASP A 357 2.50 -0.23 26.45
N ARG A 358 2.60 0.91 25.76
CA ARG A 358 1.46 1.59 25.13
C ARG A 358 1.04 0.96 23.81
N ILE A 359 1.84 0.06 23.24
CA ILE A 359 1.59 -0.56 21.95
C ILE A 359 0.48 -1.60 22.08
N GLN A 360 -0.59 -1.41 21.31
CA GLN A 360 -1.76 -2.29 21.30
C GLN A 360 -1.84 -3.06 20.00
N ARG A 361 -2.40 -4.26 20.06
CA ARG A 361 -2.61 -5.09 18.87
C ARG A 361 -4.09 -5.18 18.51
N VAL A 362 -4.40 -4.96 17.24
CA VAL A 362 -5.75 -5.04 16.68
C VAL A 362 -5.72 -5.85 15.38
N ASP A 363 -6.78 -6.61 15.10
CA ASP A 363 -6.89 -7.36 13.85
C ASP A 363 -7.68 -6.55 12.82
N LEU A 364 -7.10 -6.35 11.64
CA LEU A 364 -7.77 -5.67 10.52
C LEU A 364 -8.58 -6.65 9.67
N GLU A 365 -9.66 -6.13 9.07
CA GLU A 365 -10.60 -6.91 8.26
C GLU A 365 -10.08 -7.20 6.83
N PHE A 366 -8.93 -7.87 6.69
CA PHE A 366 -8.48 -8.44 5.42
C PHE A 366 -7.72 -9.76 5.58
N GLU A 367 -7.69 -10.59 4.53
CA GLU A 367 -7.00 -11.88 4.57
C GLU A 367 -5.47 -11.73 4.65
N GLY A 368 -4.80 -12.63 5.37
CA GLY A 368 -3.32 -12.67 5.43
C GLY A 368 -2.76 -12.08 6.71
N LYS A 369 -1.69 -11.28 6.60
CA LYS A 369 -1.03 -10.65 7.75
C LYS A 369 -1.75 -9.36 8.10
N CYS A 370 -2.78 -9.46 8.93
CA CYS A 370 -3.72 -8.38 9.21
C CYS A 370 -3.59 -7.76 10.61
N HIS A 371 -2.62 -8.20 11.41
CA HIS A 371 -2.41 -7.66 12.74
C HIS A 371 -1.75 -6.28 12.64
N LEU A 372 -2.40 -5.30 13.23
CA LEU A 372 -1.94 -3.94 13.45
C LEU A 372 -1.29 -3.87 14.84
N ALA A 373 -0.12 -3.25 14.92
CA ALA A 373 0.58 -2.89 16.15
C ALA A 373 0.67 -1.37 16.28
#